data_AF-A0AAJ2FYJ9-F1
#
_entry.id   AF-A0AAJ2FYJ9-F1
#
_cell.length_a   1.000
_cell.length_b   1.000
_cell.length_c   1.000
_cell.angle_alpha   90.00
_cell.angle_beta   90.00
_cell.angle_gamma   90.00
#
_symmetry.space_group_name_H-M   'P 1'
#
loop_
_entity.id
_entity.type
_entity.pdbx_description
1 polymer ?
#
loop_
_entity_poly.entity_id
_entity_poly.type
_entity_poly.pdbx_seq_one_letter_code
_entity_poly.pdbx_strand_id
1 'polypeptide(L)'
;MPSRHDHFPRADAARRRAMRRAVADLDAAWSAADSSPDGLLTAIAALADAPADVAITRLLPWLSDTRWLRNRLGAALTLLAAEPFARPPLRMVGGGDGSAGGLVLADRGAIRLTLQLRPFTANGAASGSAVFVPGHAAIHVLDGGGAQLCTHAVAVSAAEEAGGFTAQSAARCDSPPPRPLRTGETLILDTARQSFTLQGASSDILFLELIVQPPSRLPIRAYDIASGGLTHVSASRRDSSFRQMALALLRQLGRTDAAPLFVAETASEDFAARWNAMRELVALDPAAAFPHLGAMAATDPHPEVRSAAAATHRLFSLPSGETGREGGGGPGPCTSPAPSTPKPAPRAKGSTPCPA
;
A
#
# COMPACT_ATOMS: atom_id res chain seq x y z
N MET A 1 -20.99 2.98 -44.73
CA MET A 1 -20.41 3.98 -43.80
C MET A 1 -19.54 3.24 -42.80
N PRO A 2 -18.26 3.60 -42.62
CA PRO A 2 -17.38 2.95 -41.65
C PRO A 2 -17.93 3.18 -40.24
N SER A 3 -17.78 2.18 -39.38
CA SER A 3 -18.36 2.18 -38.04
C SER A 3 -17.57 3.13 -37.14
N ARG A 4 -18.24 3.81 -36.19
CA ARG A 4 -17.59 4.64 -35.15
C ARG A 4 -16.62 3.85 -34.25
N HIS A 5 -16.53 2.53 -34.41
CA HIS A 5 -15.57 1.65 -33.74
C HIS A 5 -14.26 1.42 -34.55
N ASP A 6 -14.13 1.97 -35.76
CA ASP A 6 -12.90 1.89 -36.58
C ASP A 6 -11.76 2.81 -36.08
N HIS A 7 -11.98 3.54 -34.99
CA HIS A 7 -10.96 4.38 -34.34
C HIS A 7 -9.92 3.60 -33.54
N PHE A 8 -10.14 2.30 -33.30
CA PHE A 8 -9.13 1.45 -32.68
C PHE A 8 -8.15 0.98 -33.77
N PRO A 9 -6.82 1.07 -33.58
CA PRO A 9 -5.83 0.64 -34.57
C PRO A 9 -5.76 -0.91 -34.73
N ARG A 10 -6.86 -1.64 -34.56
CA ARG A 10 -6.90 -3.10 -34.75
C ARG A 10 -6.70 -3.47 -36.22
N ALA A 11 -7.32 -2.73 -37.14
CA ALA A 11 -7.25 -3.01 -38.58
C ALA A 11 -5.95 -2.52 -39.25
N ASP A 12 -5.32 -1.45 -38.73
CA ASP A 12 -4.10 -0.89 -39.33
C ASP A 12 -2.82 -1.50 -38.73
N ALA A 13 -2.33 -2.57 -39.39
CA ALA A 13 -1.11 -3.24 -38.99
C ALA A 13 0.16 -2.38 -39.17
N ALA A 14 0.18 -1.46 -40.15
CA ALA A 14 1.33 -0.60 -40.40
C ALA A 14 1.47 0.43 -39.28
N ARG A 15 0.38 1.13 -38.94
CA ARG A 15 0.34 2.07 -37.82
C ARG A 15 0.69 1.40 -36.49
N ARG A 16 0.18 0.19 -36.21
CA ARG A 16 0.56 -0.55 -34.99
C ARG A 16 2.05 -0.91 -34.93
N ARG A 17 2.67 -1.22 -36.07
CA ARG A 17 4.12 -1.49 -36.11
C ARG A 17 4.92 -0.21 -35.90
N ALA A 18 4.54 0.88 -36.55
CA ALA A 18 5.17 2.19 -36.36
C ALA A 18 5.06 2.67 -34.91
N MET A 19 3.87 2.60 -34.31
CA MET A 19 3.64 2.97 -32.92
C MET A 19 4.47 2.12 -31.94
N ARG A 20 4.50 0.79 -32.10
CA ARG A 20 5.33 -0.09 -31.26
C ARG A 20 6.82 0.19 -31.39
N ARG A 21 7.27 0.48 -32.62
CA ARG A 21 8.67 0.87 -32.87
C ARG A 21 9.00 2.20 -32.20
N ALA A 22 8.15 3.22 -32.33
CA ALA A 22 8.36 4.51 -31.67
C ALA A 22 8.42 4.40 -30.14
N VAL A 23 7.56 3.57 -29.54
CA VAL A 23 7.61 3.28 -28.10
C VAL A 23 8.91 2.56 -27.73
N ALA A 24 9.32 1.55 -28.50
CA ALA A 24 10.55 0.80 -28.25
C ALA A 24 11.81 1.66 -28.43
N ASP A 25 11.85 2.53 -29.43
CA ASP A 25 12.97 3.45 -29.68
C ASP A 25 13.08 4.47 -28.52
N LEU A 26 11.95 4.97 -28.01
CA LEU A 26 11.92 5.85 -26.84
C LEU A 26 12.41 5.15 -25.57
N ASP A 27 11.95 3.91 -25.34
CA ASP A 27 12.36 3.07 -24.20
C ASP A 27 13.86 2.74 -24.24
N ALA A 28 14.38 2.41 -25.42
CA ALA A 28 15.81 2.17 -25.62
C ALA A 28 16.64 3.43 -25.36
N ALA A 29 16.19 4.60 -25.84
CA ALA A 29 16.87 5.86 -25.59
C ALA A 29 16.91 6.21 -24.09
N TRP A 30 15.82 6.00 -23.36
CA TRP A 30 15.77 6.24 -21.91
C TRP A 30 16.64 5.24 -21.15
N SER A 31 16.56 3.97 -21.50
CA SER A 31 17.38 2.92 -20.89
C SER A 31 18.87 3.16 -21.08
N ALA A 32 19.29 3.63 -22.27
CA ALA A 32 20.66 3.99 -22.57
C ALA A 32 21.12 5.21 -21.74
N ALA A 33 20.29 6.25 -21.63
CA ALA A 33 20.59 7.40 -20.78
C ALA A 33 20.70 7.02 -19.29
N ASP A 34 19.78 6.20 -18.80
CA ASP A 34 19.73 5.76 -17.41
C ASP A 34 20.90 4.85 -17.02
N SER A 35 21.43 4.08 -17.98
CA SER A 35 22.56 3.16 -17.77
C SER A 35 23.92 3.77 -18.12
N SER A 36 23.96 5.04 -18.56
CA SER A 36 25.22 5.76 -18.76
C SER A 36 25.96 5.97 -17.43
N PRO A 37 27.27 6.26 -17.42
CA PRO A 37 28.02 6.49 -16.17
C PRO A 37 27.40 7.56 -15.26
N ASP A 38 26.87 8.62 -15.86
CA ASP A 38 26.18 9.72 -15.16
C ASP A 38 24.64 9.54 -15.15
N GLY A 39 24.16 8.35 -15.51
CA GLY A 39 22.74 8.01 -15.60
C GLY A 39 22.11 7.77 -14.23
N LEU A 40 20.80 8.01 -14.12
CA LEU A 40 20.07 7.90 -12.86
C LEU A 40 20.09 6.47 -12.29
N LEU A 41 19.91 5.44 -13.13
CA LEU A 41 19.91 4.06 -12.64
C LEU A 41 21.31 3.60 -12.24
N THR A 42 22.36 4.05 -12.95
CA THR A 42 23.75 3.83 -12.54
C THR A 42 24.05 4.50 -11.20
N ALA A 43 23.64 5.76 -11.03
CA ALA A 43 23.83 6.50 -9.77
C ALA A 43 23.12 5.82 -8.60
N ILE A 44 21.89 5.33 -8.81
CA ILE A 44 21.15 4.57 -7.79
C ILE A 44 21.84 3.23 -7.50
N ALA A 45 22.27 2.49 -8.52
CA ALA A 45 22.92 1.20 -8.35
C ALA A 45 24.24 1.31 -7.56
N ALA A 46 25.00 2.39 -7.77
CA ALA A 46 26.22 2.68 -7.01
C ALA A 46 25.98 2.92 -5.51
N LEU A 47 24.72 3.14 -5.10
CA LEU A 47 24.30 3.41 -3.72
C LEU A 47 23.50 2.25 -3.11
N ALA A 48 23.48 1.07 -3.73
CA ALA A 48 22.67 -0.07 -3.29
C ALA A 48 22.91 -0.46 -1.82
N ASP A 49 24.16 -0.38 -1.36
CA ASP A 49 24.57 -0.74 0.01
C ASP A 49 24.91 0.49 0.88
N ALA A 50 24.67 1.69 0.37
CA ALA A 50 24.96 2.92 1.12
C ALA A 50 23.93 3.12 2.25
N PRO A 51 24.34 3.74 3.38
CA PRO A 51 23.39 4.25 4.37
C PRO A 51 22.34 5.17 3.74
N ALA A 52 21.11 5.14 4.25
CA ALA A 52 19.98 5.79 3.61
C ALA A 52 20.13 7.32 3.51
N ASP A 53 20.69 7.96 4.54
CA ASP A 53 21.03 9.38 4.59
C ASP A 53 22.09 9.78 3.56
N VAL A 54 23.10 8.92 3.36
CA VAL A 54 24.13 9.09 2.33
C VAL A 54 23.50 8.98 0.94
N ALA A 55 22.64 7.99 0.71
CA ALA A 55 21.96 7.81 -0.57
C ALA A 55 21.06 9.02 -0.90
N ILE A 56 20.29 9.53 0.07
CA ILE A 56 19.49 10.76 -0.10
C ILE A 56 20.38 11.94 -0.50
N THR A 57 21.47 12.17 0.23
CA THR A 57 22.37 13.30 -0.02
C THR A 57 23.01 13.22 -1.41
N ARG A 58 23.42 12.03 -1.84
CA ARG A 58 24.07 11.82 -3.15
C ARG A 58 23.10 11.94 -4.33
N LEU A 59 21.82 11.61 -4.14
CA LEU A 59 20.81 11.68 -5.19
C LEU A 59 20.03 13.00 -5.22
N LEU A 60 20.18 13.85 -4.19
CA LEU A 60 19.52 15.16 -4.11
C LEU A 60 19.65 16.03 -5.38
N PRO A 61 20.79 16.07 -6.10
CA PRO A 61 20.91 16.84 -7.34
C PRO A 61 19.88 16.46 -8.43
N TRP A 62 19.44 15.20 -8.48
CA TRP A 62 18.43 14.73 -9.43
C TRP A 62 17.04 15.30 -9.16
N LEU A 63 16.78 15.76 -7.92
CA LEU A 63 15.53 16.38 -7.53
C LEU A 63 15.56 17.88 -7.83
N SER A 64 16.68 18.54 -7.54
CA SER A 64 16.82 19.99 -7.71
C SER A 64 17.02 20.42 -9.17
N ASP A 65 17.75 19.65 -9.98
CA ASP A 65 17.87 19.90 -11.43
C ASP A 65 16.89 19.04 -12.22
N THR A 66 15.74 19.63 -12.57
CA THR A 66 14.65 18.92 -13.26
C THR A 66 14.75 18.95 -14.79
N ARG A 67 15.88 19.41 -15.36
CA ARG A 67 16.06 19.45 -16.83
C ARG A 67 15.92 18.06 -17.48
N TRP A 68 16.51 17.04 -16.87
CA TRP A 68 16.41 15.66 -17.37
C TRP A 68 14.94 15.19 -17.42
N LEU A 69 14.16 15.52 -16.38
CA LEU A 69 12.76 15.15 -16.27
C LEU A 69 11.92 15.87 -17.32
N ARG A 70 12.13 17.18 -17.50
CA ARG A 70 11.45 17.96 -18.54
C ARG A 70 11.71 17.39 -19.93
N ASN A 71 12.96 17.03 -20.23
CA ASN A 71 13.31 16.41 -21.51
C ASN A 71 12.60 15.04 -21.68
N ARG A 72 12.58 14.23 -20.62
CA ARG A 72 11.90 12.91 -20.62
C ARG A 72 10.40 13.04 -20.85
N LEU A 73 9.72 13.91 -20.10
CA LEU A 73 8.29 14.17 -20.25
C LEU A 73 7.98 14.81 -21.60
N GLY A 74 8.82 15.72 -22.09
CA GLY A 74 8.70 16.31 -23.42
C GLY A 74 8.68 15.26 -24.53
N ALA A 75 9.63 14.31 -24.50
CA ALA A 75 9.67 13.22 -25.47
C ALA A 75 8.42 12.31 -25.40
N ALA A 76 7.92 12.03 -24.19
CA ALA A 76 6.68 11.27 -24.01
C ALA A 76 5.45 12.02 -24.57
N LEU A 77 5.36 13.33 -24.34
CA LEU A 77 4.29 14.17 -24.86
C LEU A 77 4.35 14.29 -26.38
N THR A 78 5.55 14.41 -26.97
CA THR A 78 5.73 14.38 -28.43
C THR A 78 5.24 13.05 -29.03
N LEU A 79 5.57 11.92 -28.39
CA LEU A 79 5.06 10.60 -28.81
C LEU A 79 3.54 10.54 -28.75
N LEU A 80 2.92 10.99 -27.65
CA LEU A 80 1.46 11.00 -27.48
C LEU A 80 0.76 11.95 -28.45
N ALA A 81 1.35 13.09 -28.77
CA ALA A 81 0.81 14.04 -29.75
C ALA A 81 0.80 13.44 -31.16
N ALA A 82 1.85 12.68 -31.52
CA ALA A 82 1.92 11.98 -32.80
C ALA A 82 1.02 10.73 -32.84
N GLU A 83 0.97 9.97 -31.74
CA GLU A 83 0.18 8.74 -31.62
C GLU A 83 -0.57 8.70 -30.28
N PRO A 84 -1.83 9.17 -30.22
CA PRO A 84 -2.60 9.24 -28.98
C PRO A 84 -2.87 7.91 -28.27
N PHE A 85 -2.70 6.79 -28.97
CA PHE A 85 -2.84 5.44 -28.43
C PHE A 85 -1.50 4.81 -28.01
N ALA A 86 -0.38 5.49 -28.25
CA ALA A 86 0.92 5.05 -27.76
C ALA A 86 0.93 5.04 -26.23
N ARG A 87 1.73 4.13 -25.66
CA ARG A 87 1.98 4.08 -24.23
C ARG A 87 3.46 4.39 -24.01
N PRO A 88 3.80 5.63 -23.61
CA PRO A 88 5.17 5.95 -23.23
C PRO A 88 5.67 4.96 -22.16
N PRO A 89 6.98 4.71 -22.07
CA PRO A 89 7.57 3.77 -21.11
C PRO A 89 7.60 4.35 -19.68
N LEU A 90 6.44 4.79 -19.19
CA LEU A 90 6.23 5.37 -17.87
C LEU A 90 5.30 4.44 -17.09
N ARG A 91 5.76 3.98 -15.93
CA ARG A 91 4.96 3.16 -15.03
C ARG A 91 4.18 4.06 -14.07
N MET A 92 2.87 3.91 -14.04
CA MET A 92 2.03 4.62 -13.07
C MET A 92 2.13 3.98 -11.68
N VAL A 93 1.98 4.81 -10.64
CA VAL A 93 1.82 4.41 -9.25
C VAL A 93 0.64 5.15 -8.65
N GLY A 94 -0.20 4.49 -7.85
CA GLY A 94 -1.42 5.10 -7.28
C GLY A 94 -2.47 5.48 -8.33
N GLY A 95 -3.32 6.47 -8.01
CA GLY A 95 -4.25 7.09 -8.96
C GLY A 95 -5.61 6.41 -9.16
N GLY A 96 -6.03 5.51 -8.27
CA GLY A 96 -7.40 4.98 -8.26
C GLY A 96 -8.39 5.96 -7.61
N ASP A 97 -9.62 6.03 -8.09
CA ASP A 97 -10.75 6.77 -7.46
C ASP A 97 -10.44 8.21 -7.02
N GLY A 98 -9.68 8.97 -7.82
CA GLY A 98 -9.33 10.37 -7.50
C GLY A 98 -8.26 10.54 -6.43
N SER A 99 -7.60 9.45 -6.01
CA SER A 99 -6.46 9.48 -5.09
C SER A 99 -5.17 10.00 -5.75
N ALA A 100 -4.18 10.33 -4.91
CA ALA A 100 -2.85 10.67 -5.36
C ALA A 100 -2.30 9.59 -6.30
N GLY A 101 -1.74 10.03 -7.42
CA GLY A 101 -1.15 9.18 -8.43
C GLY A 101 0.20 9.73 -8.87
N GLY A 102 0.96 8.95 -9.60
CA GLY A 102 2.30 9.36 -9.98
C GLY A 102 2.91 8.48 -11.05
N LEU A 103 4.14 8.83 -11.42
CA LEU A 103 4.97 8.11 -12.36
C LEU A 103 6.23 7.64 -11.64
N VAL A 104 6.56 6.36 -11.79
CA VAL A 104 7.85 5.85 -11.35
C VAL A 104 8.90 6.21 -12.40
N LEU A 105 9.88 7.01 -11.98
CA LEU A 105 10.96 7.50 -12.83
C LEU A 105 12.18 6.58 -12.75
N ALA A 106 12.44 6.02 -11.56
CA ALA A 106 13.46 5.01 -11.32
C ALA A 106 13.10 4.15 -10.10
N ASP A 107 13.46 2.86 -10.14
CA ASP A 107 13.18 1.90 -9.06
C ASP A 107 14.25 0.80 -9.08
N ARG A 108 15.14 0.77 -8.08
CA ARG A 108 16.20 -0.23 -7.95
C ARG A 108 16.47 -0.51 -6.47
N GLY A 109 16.34 -1.78 -6.08
CA GLY A 109 16.58 -2.21 -4.71
C GLY A 109 15.68 -1.47 -3.72
N ALA A 110 16.31 -0.84 -2.72
CA ALA A 110 15.65 -0.03 -1.71
C ALA A 110 15.34 1.41 -2.16
N ILE A 111 15.81 1.85 -3.33
CA ILE A 111 15.76 3.24 -3.76
C ILE A 111 14.75 3.41 -4.88
N ARG A 112 13.87 4.40 -4.74
CA ARG A 112 12.84 4.74 -5.72
C ARG A 112 12.71 6.25 -5.88
N LEU A 113 12.61 6.69 -7.12
CA LEU A 113 12.26 8.06 -7.49
C LEU A 113 10.93 8.08 -8.23
N THR A 114 9.99 8.88 -7.72
CA THR A 114 8.64 9.05 -8.27
C THR A 114 8.30 10.52 -8.49
N LEU A 115 7.59 10.81 -9.58
CA LEU A 115 6.86 12.06 -9.74
C LEU A 115 5.45 11.84 -9.20
N GLN A 116 5.07 12.58 -8.16
CA GLN A 116 3.76 12.47 -7.52
C GLN A 116 2.90 13.67 -7.90
N LEU A 117 1.66 13.38 -8.28
CA LEU A 117 0.58 14.32 -8.53
C LEU A 117 -0.51 14.08 -7.50
N ARG A 118 -0.88 15.12 -6.77
CA ARG A 118 -2.10 15.14 -5.96
C ARG A 118 -3.12 16.03 -6.67
N PRO A 119 -4.12 15.45 -7.33
CA PRO A 119 -5.18 16.23 -7.93
C PRO A 119 -5.89 17.08 -6.89
N PHE A 120 -6.25 18.30 -7.27
CA PHE A 120 -7.12 19.14 -6.47
C PHE A 120 -8.54 18.59 -6.50
N THR A 121 -9.08 18.40 -5.30
CA THR A 121 -10.49 18.12 -5.11
C THR A 121 -11.08 19.26 -4.28
N ALA A 122 -12.02 20.01 -4.85
CA ALA A 122 -12.77 21.00 -4.10
C ALA A 122 -13.43 20.32 -2.89
N ASN A 123 -13.26 20.90 -1.70
CA ASN A 123 -13.71 20.34 -0.42
C ASN A 123 -13.08 18.98 -0.05
N GLY A 124 -11.88 18.68 -0.55
CA GLY A 124 -11.13 17.51 -0.10
C GLY A 124 -10.91 17.54 1.41
N ALA A 125 -11.33 16.47 2.09
CA ALA A 125 -11.13 16.36 3.53
C ALA A 125 -9.64 16.35 3.87
N ALA A 126 -9.26 17.06 4.93
CA ALA A 126 -7.91 16.96 5.48
C ALA A 126 -7.64 15.51 5.91
N SER A 127 -6.40 15.06 5.78
CA SER A 127 -6.01 13.75 6.28
C SER A 127 -6.19 13.72 7.80
N GLY A 128 -6.95 12.75 8.31
CA GLY A 128 -7.08 12.53 9.75
C GLY A 128 -5.93 11.71 10.34
N SER A 129 -5.06 11.15 9.50
CA SER A 129 -3.99 10.27 9.93
C SER A 129 -2.62 10.63 9.33
N ALA A 130 -1.59 10.48 10.16
CA ALA A 130 -0.18 10.58 9.78
C ALA A 130 0.43 9.17 9.70
N VAL A 131 1.09 8.85 8.59
CA VAL A 131 1.66 7.52 8.33
C VAL A 131 3.19 7.59 8.30
N PHE A 132 3.83 6.71 9.05
CA PHE A 132 5.28 6.58 9.16
C PHE A 132 5.71 5.24 8.57
N VAL A 133 6.51 5.31 7.51
CA VAL A 133 7.06 4.15 6.81
C VAL A 133 8.57 4.15 7.04
N PRO A 134 9.15 3.19 7.77
CA PRO A 134 10.58 3.23 8.11
C PRO A 134 11.49 3.32 6.88
N GLY A 135 12.38 4.31 6.84
CA GLY A 135 13.22 4.62 5.70
C GLY A 135 13.70 6.07 5.76
N HIS A 136 14.14 6.61 4.63
CA HIS A 136 14.41 8.04 4.45
C HIS A 136 13.74 8.53 3.17
N ALA A 137 13.39 9.81 3.13
CA ALA A 137 12.86 10.43 1.94
C ALA A 137 13.39 11.85 1.72
N ALA A 138 13.48 12.24 0.45
CA ALA A 138 13.60 13.62 0.02
C ALA A 138 12.44 13.98 -0.90
N ILE A 139 11.70 15.03 -0.55
CA ILE A 139 10.52 15.50 -1.27
C ILE A 139 10.82 16.88 -1.82
N HIS A 140 10.92 17.03 -3.14
CA HIS A 140 11.13 18.31 -3.80
C HIS A 140 9.85 18.82 -4.44
N VAL A 141 9.34 19.95 -3.95
CA VAL A 141 8.05 20.52 -4.36
C VAL A 141 8.22 21.25 -5.69
N LEU A 142 7.60 20.73 -6.76
CA LEU A 142 7.60 21.37 -8.08
C LEU A 142 6.49 22.41 -8.21
N ASP A 143 5.34 22.13 -7.61
CA ASP A 143 4.24 23.07 -7.44
C ASP A 143 3.51 22.74 -6.14
N GLY A 144 3.43 23.72 -5.23
CA GLY A 144 2.77 23.55 -3.93
C GLY A 144 1.25 23.67 -3.98
N GLY A 145 0.66 24.13 -5.09
CA GLY A 145 -0.78 24.25 -5.27
C GLY A 145 -1.52 25.08 -4.20
N GLY A 146 -0.81 26.00 -3.55
CA GLY A 146 -1.33 26.81 -2.42
C GLY A 146 -1.53 26.03 -1.12
N ALA A 147 -1.09 24.77 -1.04
CA ALA A 147 -1.31 23.91 0.11
C ALA A 147 -0.56 24.36 1.38
N GLN A 148 -1.06 23.88 2.52
CA GLN A 148 -0.39 23.93 3.81
C GLN A 148 0.26 22.57 4.08
N LEU A 149 1.48 22.60 4.60
CA LEU A 149 2.24 21.47 5.11
C LEU A 149 2.01 21.34 6.61
N CYS A 150 1.55 20.17 7.05
CA CYS A 150 1.61 19.76 8.45
C CYS A 150 2.67 18.67 8.58
N THR A 151 3.68 18.90 9.41
CA THR A 151 4.70 17.89 9.73
C THR A 151 4.27 17.09 10.94
N HIS A 152 4.68 15.84 11.00
CA HIS A 152 4.37 14.91 12.07
C HIS A 152 5.66 14.29 12.58
N ALA A 153 5.82 14.18 13.89
CA ALA A 153 7.01 13.60 14.50
C ALA A 153 6.64 12.59 15.58
N VAL A 154 7.41 11.50 15.66
CA VAL A 154 7.28 10.49 16.71
C VAL A 154 8.67 10.06 17.18
N ALA A 155 8.83 9.90 18.50
CA ALA A 155 10.05 9.36 19.06
C ALA A 155 10.13 7.85 18.77
N VAL A 156 11.33 7.39 18.44
CA VAL A 156 11.63 5.95 18.27
C VAL A 156 12.91 5.65 19.03
N SER A 157 12.81 4.73 19.97
CA SER A 157 13.91 4.26 20.79
C SER A 157 14.78 3.22 20.05
N ALA A 158 16.03 3.07 20.48
CA ALA A 158 16.93 2.05 19.95
C ALA A 158 16.40 0.62 20.14
N ALA A 159 15.64 0.37 21.22
CA ALA A 159 15.00 -0.92 21.44
C ALA A 159 13.93 -1.23 20.38
N GLU A 160 13.14 -0.23 19.99
CA GLU A 160 12.16 -0.37 18.92
C GLU A 160 12.84 -0.60 17.56
N GLU A 161 13.92 0.12 17.26
CA GLU A 161 14.73 -0.10 16.05
C GLU A 161 15.32 -1.52 15.98
N ALA A 162 15.69 -2.09 17.13
CA ALA A 162 16.16 -3.46 17.24
C ALA A 162 15.04 -4.51 17.08
N GLY A 163 13.77 -4.11 16.97
CA GLY A 163 12.60 -4.97 16.80
C GLY A 163 11.76 -5.16 18.07
N GLY A 164 12.00 -4.36 19.12
CA GLY A 164 11.25 -4.38 20.38
C GLY A 164 10.02 -3.47 20.40
N PHE A 165 9.50 -3.07 19.24
CA PHE A 165 8.31 -2.22 19.16
C PHE A 165 7.09 -2.89 19.79
N THR A 166 6.28 -2.16 20.54
CA THR A 166 4.95 -2.60 20.95
C THR A 166 3.97 -1.45 20.78
N ALA A 167 2.73 -1.74 20.38
CA ALA A 167 1.69 -0.72 20.27
C ALA A 167 1.42 -0.04 21.61
N GLN A 168 1.51 -0.78 22.73
CA GLN A 168 1.31 -0.23 24.07
C GLN A 168 2.39 0.80 24.48
N SER A 169 3.64 0.61 24.05
CA SER A 169 4.75 1.51 24.38
C SER A 169 4.98 2.61 23.35
N ALA A 170 4.20 2.64 22.26
CA ALA A 170 4.41 3.57 21.17
C ALA A 170 4.28 5.03 21.64
N ALA A 171 5.28 5.85 21.33
CA ALA A 171 5.23 7.28 21.61
C ALA A 171 4.06 7.94 20.87
N ARG A 172 3.51 9.00 21.45
CA ARG A 172 2.50 9.83 20.77
C ARG A 172 3.12 10.60 19.62
N CYS A 173 2.33 10.80 18.58
CA CYS A 173 2.68 11.66 17.47
C CYS A 173 2.45 13.13 17.84
N ASP A 174 3.46 13.96 17.63
CA ASP A 174 3.35 15.42 17.68
C ASP A 174 3.09 15.97 16.28
N SER A 175 2.17 16.93 16.18
CA SER A 175 1.73 17.54 14.91
C SER A 175 1.61 19.05 15.09
N PRO A 176 2.69 19.82 14.90
CA PRO A 176 2.64 21.26 15.00
C PRO A 176 1.66 21.89 14.01
N PRO A 177 1.26 23.16 14.25
CA PRO A 177 0.37 23.88 13.34
C PRO A 177 0.88 23.89 11.90
N PRO A 178 -0.03 23.78 10.91
CA PRO A 178 0.34 23.81 9.51
C PRO A 178 1.04 25.12 9.12
N ARG A 179 1.98 25.03 8.17
CA ARG A 179 2.64 26.17 7.54
C ARG A 179 2.45 26.16 6.03
N PRO A 180 2.60 27.29 5.32
CA PRO A 180 2.56 27.29 3.86
C PRO A 180 3.61 26.35 3.26
N LEU A 181 3.21 25.52 2.29
CA LEU A 181 4.10 24.74 1.45
C LEU A 181 4.68 25.67 0.37
N ARG A 182 6.00 25.65 0.19
CA ARG A 182 6.69 26.54 -0.76
C ARG A 182 7.12 25.77 -1.99
N THR A 183 6.73 26.26 -3.17
CA THR A 183 7.28 25.77 -4.44
C THR A 183 8.80 25.92 -4.44
N GLY A 184 9.50 24.86 -4.85
CA GLY A 184 10.95 24.74 -4.85
C GLY A 184 11.56 24.29 -3.51
N GLU A 185 10.78 24.18 -2.43
CA GLU A 185 11.32 23.67 -1.17
C GLU A 185 11.61 22.16 -1.25
N THR A 186 12.58 21.73 -0.46
CA THR A 186 12.91 20.30 -0.33
C THR A 186 12.81 19.88 1.12
N LEU A 187 11.99 18.85 1.39
CA LEU A 187 11.87 18.22 2.70
C LEU A 187 12.78 17.00 2.73
N ILE A 188 13.62 16.88 3.75
CA ILE A 188 14.41 15.68 4.02
C ILE A 188 13.89 15.07 5.31
N LEU A 189 13.50 13.80 5.25
CA LEU A 189 12.78 13.12 6.32
C LEU A 189 13.47 11.80 6.66
N ASP A 190 13.69 11.56 7.95
CA ASP A 190 13.74 10.19 8.47
C ASP A 190 12.30 9.70 8.59
N THR A 191 11.85 8.86 7.65
CA THR A 191 10.44 8.47 7.56
C THR A 191 10.01 7.46 8.62
N ALA A 192 10.95 6.96 9.44
CA ALA A 192 10.64 6.24 10.66
C ALA A 192 10.23 7.18 11.82
N ARG A 193 10.62 8.46 11.77
CA ARG A 193 10.39 9.42 12.86
C ARG A 193 9.58 10.62 12.44
N GLN A 194 9.56 10.93 11.15
CA GLN A 194 8.97 12.13 10.57
C GLN A 194 8.05 11.74 9.42
N SER A 195 6.93 12.44 9.32
CA SER A 195 5.99 12.33 8.21
C SER A 195 5.39 13.70 7.93
N PHE A 196 4.60 13.80 6.87
CA PHE A 196 3.87 15.02 6.58
C PHE A 196 2.51 14.73 5.94
N THR A 197 1.59 15.66 6.12
CA THR A 197 0.34 15.73 5.36
C THR A 197 0.23 17.10 4.68
N LEU A 198 -0.57 17.14 3.63
CA LEU A 198 -0.88 18.38 2.90
C LEU A 198 -2.38 18.61 2.99
N GLN A 199 -2.77 19.88 3.18
CA GLN A 199 -4.16 20.29 3.30
C GLN A 199 -4.40 21.68 2.72
N GLY A 200 -5.66 22.01 2.44
CA GLY A 200 -6.04 23.36 2.00
C GLY A 200 -5.44 23.78 0.65
N ALA A 201 -5.17 22.83 -0.24
CA ALA A 201 -4.72 23.12 -1.60
C ALA A 201 -5.82 23.86 -2.38
N SER A 202 -5.41 24.80 -3.24
CA SER A 202 -6.28 25.51 -4.19
C SER A 202 -6.14 25.00 -5.63
N SER A 203 -5.11 24.21 -5.91
CA SER A 203 -4.86 23.56 -7.20
C SER A 203 -4.05 22.29 -7.01
N ASP A 204 -3.76 21.59 -8.10
CA ASP A 204 -2.96 20.37 -8.08
C ASP A 204 -1.60 20.62 -7.42
N ILE A 205 -1.11 19.60 -6.71
CA ILE A 205 0.22 19.62 -6.09
C ILE A 205 1.10 18.63 -6.85
N LEU A 206 2.29 19.08 -7.22
CA LEU A 206 3.28 18.28 -7.94
C LEU A 206 4.59 18.26 -7.17
N PHE A 207 5.15 17.07 -6.91
CA PHE A 207 6.45 16.95 -6.26
C PHE A 207 7.21 15.71 -6.74
N LEU A 208 8.53 15.78 -6.64
CA LEU A 208 9.41 14.62 -6.75
C LEU A 208 9.61 14.01 -5.38
N GLU A 209 9.51 12.69 -5.32
CA GLU A 209 9.71 11.90 -4.11
C GLU A 209 10.81 10.89 -4.36
N LEU A 210 11.91 11.05 -3.66
CA LEU A 210 12.97 10.06 -3.54
C LEU A 210 12.81 9.35 -2.22
N ILE A 211 12.62 8.04 -2.25
CA ILE A 211 12.53 7.19 -1.06
C ILE A 211 13.69 6.21 -1.07
N VAL A 212 14.32 6.05 0.09
CA VAL A 212 15.30 5.01 0.39
C VAL A 212 14.76 4.18 1.54
N GLN A 213 14.29 2.97 1.23
CA GLN A 213 13.57 2.10 2.15
C GLN A 213 14.25 0.72 2.26
N PRO A 214 15.34 0.61 3.03
CA PRO A 214 15.94 -0.68 3.33
C PRO A 214 15.00 -1.53 4.21
N PRO A 215 15.21 -2.86 4.28
CA PRO A 215 14.49 -3.71 5.23
C PRO A 215 14.60 -3.16 6.66
N SER A 216 13.47 -3.02 7.35
CA SER A 216 13.42 -2.50 8.71
C SER A 216 12.64 -3.47 9.62
N ARG A 217 13.04 -3.53 10.90
CA ARG A 217 12.31 -4.22 11.95
C ARG A 217 11.18 -3.37 12.54
N LEU A 218 11.22 -2.05 12.32
CA LEU A 218 10.12 -1.18 12.69
C LEU A 218 8.92 -1.46 11.78
N PRO A 219 7.70 -1.48 12.31
CA PRO A 219 6.50 -1.56 11.50
C PRO A 219 6.16 -0.20 10.87
N ILE A 220 5.27 -0.26 9.86
CA ILE A 220 4.52 0.92 9.44
C ILE A 220 3.55 1.27 10.55
N ARG A 221 3.48 2.56 10.89
CA ARG A 221 2.62 3.07 11.96
C ARG A 221 1.74 4.19 11.42
N ALA A 222 0.46 4.14 11.72
CA ALA A 222 -0.47 5.23 11.48
C ALA A 222 -0.94 5.79 12.80
N TYR A 223 -0.99 7.12 12.88
CA TYR A 223 -1.44 7.86 14.05
C TYR A 223 -2.65 8.70 13.68
N ASP A 224 -3.58 8.86 14.60
CA ASP A 224 -4.61 9.88 14.51
C ASP A 224 -3.98 11.25 14.81
N ILE A 225 -4.16 12.22 13.91
CA ILE A 225 -3.50 13.52 14.01
C ILE A 225 -4.03 14.33 15.19
N ALA A 226 -5.32 14.23 15.50
CA ALA A 226 -5.96 15.04 16.54
C ALA A 226 -5.54 14.59 17.96
N SER A 227 -5.52 13.28 18.21
CA SER A 227 -5.18 12.71 19.51
C SER A 227 -3.69 12.39 19.67
N GLY A 228 -2.95 12.29 18.56
CA GLY A 228 -1.57 11.79 18.53
C GLY A 228 -1.46 10.29 18.86
N GLY A 229 -2.58 9.57 18.96
CA GLY A 229 -2.63 8.16 19.32
C GLY A 229 -2.33 7.25 18.14
N LEU A 230 -1.63 6.14 18.41
CA LEU A 230 -1.41 5.09 17.41
C LEU A 230 -2.75 4.41 17.08
N THR A 231 -3.11 4.38 15.80
CA THR A 231 -4.37 3.78 15.32
C THR A 231 -4.16 2.49 14.54
N HIS A 232 -2.99 2.32 13.90
CA HIS A 232 -2.73 1.17 13.06
C HIS A 232 -1.24 0.81 13.00
N VAL A 233 -0.97 -0.49 12.89
CA VAL A 233 0.37 -1.06 12.73
C VAL A 233 0.32 -2.11 11.61
N SER A 234 1.29 -2.08 10.70
CA SER A 234 1.43 -3.11 9.66
C SER A 234 2.89 -3.43 9.34
N ALA A 235 3.10 -4.56 8.65
CA ALA A 235 4.42 -4.97 8.18
C ALA A 235 5.01 -3.91 7.23
N SER A 236 6.27 -3.56 7.45
CA SER A 236 7.02 -2.58 6.63
C SER A 236 7.77 -3.20 5.46
N ARG A 237 7.95 -4.52 5.48
CA ARG A 237 8.72 -5.25 4.47
C ARG A 237 7.84 -5.73 3.33
N ARG A 238 8.23 -5.42 2.10
CA ARG A 238 7.49 -5.79 0.88
C ARG A 238 7.35 -7.31 0.74
N ASP A 239 8.39 -8.06 1.08
CA ASP A 239 8.36 -9.53 1.03
C ASP A 239 7.38 -10.10 2.06
N SER A 240 7.34 -9.54 3.29
CA SER A 240 6.30 -9.88 4.26
C SER A 240 4.90 -9.61 3.72
N SER A 241 4.65 -8.44 3.13
CA SER A 241 3.33 -8.11 2.55
C SER A 241 2.93 -9.08 1.44
N PHE A 242 3.86 -9.45 0.55
CA PHE A 242 3.58 -10.41 -0.52
C PHE A 242 3.25 -11.80 0.04
N ARG A 243 4.02 -12.29 1.02
CA ARG A 243 3.74 -13.57 1.68
C ARG A 243 2.39 -13.53 2.40
N GLN A 244 2.07 -12.45 3.11
CA GLN A 244 0.75 -12.27 3.75
C GLN A 244 -0.40 -12.33 2.74
N MET A 245 -0.28 -11.66 1.59
CA MET A 245 -1.27 -11.74 0.52
C MET A 245 -1.42 -13.16 -0.05
N ALA A 246 -0.30 -13.87 -0.25
CA ALA A 246 -0.31 -15.24 -0.75
C ALA A 246 -0.98 -16.20 0.24
N LEU A 247 -0.68 -16.09 1.54
CA LEU A 247 -1.32 -16.87 2.59
C LEU A 247 -2.82 -16.59 2.68
N ALA A 248 -3.22 -15.31 2.61
CA ALA A 248 -4.64 -14.94 2.60
C ALA A 248 -5.38 -15.51 1.37
N LEU A 249 -4.75 -15.51 0.19
CA LEU A 249 -5.31 -16.14 -1.01
C LEU A 249 -5.46 -17.66 -0.82
N LEU A 250 -4.43 -18.34 -0.32
CA LEU A 250 -4.48 -19.79 -0.05
C LEU A 250 -5.60 -20.14 0.93
N ARG A 251 -5.80 -19.33 1.98
CA ARG A 251 -6.94 -19.47 2.89
C ARG A 251 -8.26 -19.29 2.17
N GLN A 252 -8.42 -18.22 1.38
CA GLN A 252 -9.67 -17.97 0.63
C GLN A 252 -10.01 -19.09 -0.35
N LEU A 253 -9.00 -19.78 -0.88
CA LEU A 253 -9.16 -20.95 -1.74
C LEU A 253 -9.37 -22.27 -0.97
N GLY A 254 -9.36 -22.25 0.36
CA GLY A 254 -9.57 -23.43 1.21
C GLY A 254 -8.45 -24.47 1.13
N ARG A 255 -7.22 -24.05 0.81
CA ARG A 255 -6.08 -24.96 0.58
C ARG A 255 -5.44 -25.45 1.87
N THR A 256 -6.10 -26.38 2.56
CA THR A 256 -5.59 -26.98 3.82
C THR A 256 -4.27 -27.72 3.63
N ASP A 257 -4.00 -28.26 2.45
CA ASP A 257 -2.72 -28.85 2.07
C ASP A 257 -1.54 -27.86 2.09
N ALA A 258 -1.84 -26.55 2.08
CA ALA A 258 -0.84 -25.50 2.22
C ALA A 258 -0.51 -25.15 3.69
N ALA A 259 -1.13 -25.79 4.69
CA ALA A 259 -0.87 -25.53 6.11
C ALA A 259 0.63 -25.44 6.49
N PRO A 260 1.56 -26.27 5.95
CA PRO A 260 2.98 -26.14 6.24
C PRO A 260 3.60 -24.78 5.87
N LEU A 261 3.06 -24.09 4.85
CA LEU A 261 3.53 -22.75 4.46
C LEU A 261 3.17 -21.69 5.49
N PHE A 262 1.98 -21.79 6.11
CA PHE A 262 1.57 -20.89 7.18
C PHE A 262 2.44 -21.11 8.42
N VAL A 263 2.67 -22.39 8.78
CA VAL A 263 3.53 -22.77 9.90
C VAL A 263 4.96 -22.24 9.70
N ALA A 264 5.51 -22.38 8.49
CA ALA A 264 6.84 -21.84 8.19
C ALA A 264 6.91 -20.32 8.40
N GLU A 265 5.88 -19.56 8.02
CA GLU A 265 5.86 -18.10 8.21
C GLU A 265 5.72 -17.69 9.69
N THR A 266 5.26 -18.59 10.58
CA THR A 266 5.29 -18.33 12.04
C THR A 266 6.71 -18.25 12.60
N ALA A 267 7.76 -18.57 11.83
CA ALA A 267 9.16 -18.37 12.20
C ALA A 267 9.77 -17.06 11.65
N SER A 268 8.95 -16.20 11.00
CA SER A 268 9.42 -14.95 10.42
C SER A 268 10.03 -14.00 11.46
N GLU A 269 11.06 -13.24 11.07
CA GLU A 269 11.63 -12.18 11.91
C GLU A 269 10.61 -11.06 12.18
N ASP A 270 9.67 -10.86 11.26
CA ASP A 270 8.61 -9.85 11.34
C ASP A 270 7.46 -10.37 12.19
N PHE A 271 7.27 -9.77 13.37
CA PHE A 271 6.24 -10.19 14.32
C PHE A 271 4.81 -10.04 13.74
N ALA A 272 4.57 -9.04 12.89
CA ALA A 272 3.28 -8.84 12.26
C ALA A 272 3.03 -9.95 11.22
N ALA A 273 4.07 -10.39 10.50
CA ALA A 273 3.99 -11.53 9.59
C ALA A 273 3.72 -12.85 10.36
N ARG A 274 4.42 -13.11 11.48
CA ARG A 274 4.17 -14.29 12.33
C ARG A 274 2.70 -14.35 12.78
N TRP A 275 2.20 -13.24 13.34
CA TRP A 275 0.82 -13.20 13.84
C TRP A 275 -0.20 -13.29 12.70
N ASN A 276 0.05 -12.64 11.55
CA ASN A 276 -0.83 -12.76 10.41
C ASN A 276 -0.92 -14.20 9.90
N ALA A 277 0.22 -14.89 9.72
CA ALA A 277 0.25 -16.28 9.30
C ALA A 277 -0.56 -17.19 10.23
N MET A 278 -0.42 -16.99 11.55
CA MET A 278 -1.20 -17.73 12.54
C MET A 278 -2.70 -17.45 12.43
N ARG A 279 -3.13 -16.19 12.29
CA ARG A 279 -4.56 -15.87 12.10
C ARG A 279 -5.13 -16.51 10.84
N GLU A 280 -4.39 -16.47 9.73
CA GLU A 280 -4.84 -17.09 8.49
C GLU A 280 -4.91 -18.62 8.61
N LEU A 281 -3.95 -19.26 9.32
CA LEU A 281 -3.98 -20.70 9.59
C LEU A 281 -5.15 -21.09 10.51
N VAL A 282 -5.38 -20.34 11.59
CA VAL A 282 -6.53 -20.53 12.48
C VAL A 282 -7.85 -20.48 11.72
N ALA A 283 -7.97 -19.57 10.75
CA ALA A 283 -9.17 -19.46 9.93
C ALA A 283 -9.26 -20.51 8.79
N LEU A 284 -8.15 -21.12 8.40
CA LEU A 284 -8.09 -22.19 7.39
C LEU A 284 -8.34 -23.57 8.00
N ASP A 285 -7.59 -23.92 9.03
CA ASP A 285 -7.57 -25.21 9.71
C ASP A 285 -7.23 -25.02 11.21
N PRO A 286 -8.25 -24.83 12.06
CA PRO A 286 -8.05 -24.65 13.50
C PRO A 286 -7.32 -25.83 14.17
N ALA A 287 -7.54 -27.06 13.68
CA ALA A 287 -6.93 -28.25 14.28
C ALA A 287 -5.42 -28.28 14.02
N ALA A 288 -5.00 -27.95 12.79
CA ALA A 288 -3.59 -27.78 12.46
C ALA A 288 -2.95 -26.58 13.18
N ALA A 289 -3.71 -25.49 13.39
CA ALA A 289 -3.21 -24.29 14.05
C ALA A 289 -2.93 -24.48 15.55
N PHE A 290 -3.76 -25.28 16.24
CA PHE A 290 -3.80 -25.37 17.70
C PHE A 290 -2.42 -25.59 18.38
N PRO A 291 -1.61 -26.61 18.02
CA PRO A 291 -0.31 -26.82 18.67
C PRO A 291 0.66 -25.65 18.47
N HIS A 292 0.64 -25.04 17.27
CA HIS A 292 1.51 -23.90 16.95
C HIS A 292 1.06 -22.63 17.68
N LEU A 293 -0.24 -22.44 17.86
CA LEU A 293 -0.79 -21.34 18.63
C LEU A 293 -0.39 -21.44 20.11
N GLY A 294 -0.39 -22.65 20.68
CA GLY A 294 0.11 -22.91 22.03
C GLY A 294 1.60 -22.60 22.17
N ALA A 295 2.41 -23.00 21.18
CA ALA A 295 3.84 -22.67 21.15
C ALA A 295 4.08 -21.15 21.08
N MET A 296 3.37 -20.44 20.20
CA MET A 296 3.46 -18.97 20.11
C MET A 296 3.05 -18.29 21.41
N ALA A 297 1.99 -18.76 22.06
CA ALA A 297 1.56 -18.22 23.36
C ALA A 297 2.63 -18.36 24.45
N ALA A 298 3.39 -19.46 24.44
CA ALA A 298 4.42 -19.74 25.42
C ALA A 298 5.74 -19.02 25.14
N THR A 299 6.20 -18.99 23.88
CA THR A 299 7.60 -18.68 23.55
C THR A 299 7.81 -17.67 22.43
N ASP A 300 6.77 -17.06 21.83
CA ASP A 300 7.02 -16.03 20.82
C ASP A 300 7.86 -14.88 21.43
N PRO A 301 8.92 -14.38 20.78
CA PRO A 301 9.75 -13.33 21.37
C PRO A 301 8.99 -12.01 21.60
N HIS A 302 7.94 -11.76 20.82
CA HIS A 302 7.19 -10.51 20.87
C HIS A 302 6.02 -10.60 21.87
N PRO A 303 5.97 -9.73 22.90
CA PRO A 303 4.99 -9.83 23.98
C PRO A 303 3.53 -9.71 23.51
N GLU A 304 3.25 -8.85 22.53
CA GLU A 304 1.88 -8.71 22.00
C GLU A 304 1.44 -9.93 21.18
N VAL A 305 2.37 -10.59 20.49
CA VAL A 305 2.06 -11.82 19.74
C VAL A 305 1.81 -12.96 20.72
N ARG A 306 2.61 -13.09 21.79
CA ARG A 306 2.32 -14.05 22.88
C ARG A 306 0.94 -13.83 23.49
N SER A 307 0.61 -12.56 23.81
CA SER A 307 -0.67 -12.20 24.42
C SER A 307 -1.84 -12.54 23.49
N ALA A 308 -1.74 -12.17 22.21
CA ALA A 308 -2.77 -12.47 21.22
C ALA A 308 -2.92 -13.98 20.98
N ALA A 309 -1.82 -14.71 20.86
CA ALA A 309 -1.83 -16.17 20.73
C ALA A 309 -2.47 -16.85 21.95
N ALA A 310 -2.13 -16.41 23.17
CA ALA A 310 -2.71 -16.93 24.39
C ALA A 310 -4.22 -16.67 24.47
N ALA A 311 -4.67 -15.47 24.09
CA ALA A 311 -6.09 -15.13 24.05
C ALA A 311 -6.84 -16.01 23.04
N THR A 312 -6.32 -16.15 21.82
CA THR A 312 -6.93 -17.01 20.79
C THR A 312 -6.90 -18.49 21.18
N HIS A 313 -5.82 -18.98 21.82
CA HIS A 313 -5.72 -20.37 22.28
C HIS A 313 -6.79 -20.71 23.33
N ARG A 314 -7.08 -19.77 24.24
CA ARG A 314 -8.15 -19.94 25.24
C ARG A 314 -9.52 -20.07 24.59
N LEU A 315 -9.80 -19.36 23.50
CA LEU A 315 -11.08 -19.48 22.78
C LEU A 315 -11.33 -20.90 22.26
N PHE A 316 -10.28 -21.61 21.84
CA PHE A 316 -10.35 -23.01 21.41
C PHE A 316 -10.34 -24.02 22.56
N SER A 317 -9.86 -23.60 23.73
CA SER A 317 -9.75 -24.47 24.92
C SER A 317 -11.00 -24.43 25.81
N LEU A 318 -11.95 -23.51 25.54
CA LEU A 318 -13.24 -23.51 26.23
C LEU A 318 -14.02 -24.77 25.81
N PRO A 319 -14.56 -25.55 26.77
CA PRO A 319 -15.44 -26.66 26.42
C PRO A 319 -16.56 -26.12 25.54
N SER A 320 -16.75 -26.73 24.37
CA SER A 320 -17.98 -26.52 23.61
C SER A 320 -19.12 -26.85 24.56
N GLY A 321 -19.79 -25.81 25.06
CA GLY A 321 -20.74 -25.94 26.15
C GLY A 321 -21.69 -27.08 25.88
N GLU A 322 -21.67 -28.04 26.80
CA GLU A 322 -22.72 -29.01 27.03
C GLU A 322 -24.05 -28.24 27.04
N THR A 323 -24.77 -28.31 25.92
CA THR A 323 -26.23 -28.17 26.00
C THR A 323 -26.69 -29.48 26.64
N GLY A 324 -26.84 -29.43 27.96
CA GLY A 324 -27.28 -30.55 28.78
C GLY A 324 -28.48 -31.23 28.12
N ARG A 325 -28.26 -32.47 27.70
CA ARG A 325 -29.33 -33.37 27.28
C ARG A 325 -29.14 -34.72 27.96
N GLU A 326 -29.43 -34.72 29.25
CA GLU A 326 -29.92 -35.88 30.00
C GLU A 326 -31.21 -35.43 30.68
N GLY A 327 -32.38 -36.04 30.51
CA GLY A 327 -32.74 -37.19 29.70
C GLY A 327 -34.27 -37.36 29.65
N GLY A 328 -34.70 -38.42 28.97
CA GLY A 328 -36.02 -39.03 29.19
C GLY A 328 -37.03 -38.89 28.06
N GLY A 329 -37.10 -39.92 27.20
CA GLY A 329 -38.34 -40.33 26.54
C GLY A 329 -38.41 -40.14 25.01
N GLY A 330 -38.05 -41.17 24.25
CA GLY A 330 -38.66 -41.41 22.93
C GLY A 330 -39.93 -42.27 23.05
N PRO A 331 -40.57 -42.72 21.95
CA PRO A 331 -40.40 -42.32 20.55
C PRO A 331 -41.74 -42.02 19.81
N GLY A 332 -41.69 -41.33 18.67
CA GLY A 332 -42.84 -41.20 17.77
C GLY A 332 -42.47 -40.51 16.44
N PRO A 333 -42.74 -41.10 15.27
CA PRO A 333 -42.29 -40.58 13.98
C PRO A 333 -43.37 -39.72 13.34
N CYS A 334 -43.08 -38.44 13.06
CA CYS A 334 -43.94 -37.62 12.20
C CYS A 334 -43.09 -36.64 11.36
N THR A 335 -42.94 -37.01 10.08
CA THR A 335 -43.19 -36.17 8.89
C THR A 335 -42.67 -34.73 8.88
N SER A 336 -41.67 -34.52 8.03
CA SER A 336 -41.27 -33.21 7.50
C SER A 336 -42.43 -32.44 6.86
N PRO A 337 -42.46 -31.10 6.99
CA PRO A 337 -42.98 -30.23 5.95
C PRO A 337 -41.86 -29.48 5.24
N ALA A 338 -41.99 -29.43 3.92
CA ALA A 338 -41.15 -28.71 2.96
C ALA A 338 -41.29 -27.17 3.10
N PRO A 339 -40.42 -26.38 2.43
CA PRO A 339 -40.18 -24.99 2.75
C PRO A 339 -41.24 -24.03 2.18
N SER A 340 -41.57 -23.00 2.96
CA SER A 340 -42.47 -21.91 2.59
C SER A 340 -41.81 -20.97 1.56
N THR A 341 -42.46 -20.79 0.42
CA THR A 341 -42.12 -19.82 -0.63
C THR A 341 -42.30 -18.36 -0.17
N PRO A 342 -41.50 -17.41 -0.68
CA PRO A 342 -41.62 -16.00 -0.33
C PRO A 342 -42.83 -15.31 -1.01
N LYS A 343 -43.43 -14.40 -0.25
CA LYS A 343 -44.62 -13.59 -0.55
C LYS A 343 -44.32 -12.54 -1.65
N PRO A 344 -45.19 -12.36 -2.67
CA PRO A 344 -44.99 -11.32 -3.68
C PRO A 344 -45.44 -9.94 -3.17
N ALA A 345 -44.68 -8.92 -3.54
CA ALA A 345 -44.95 -7.51 -3.24
C ALA A 345 -46.15 -6.96 -4.06
N PRO A 346 -46.92 -5.99 -3.51
CA PRO A 346 -48.11 -5.47 -4.17
C PRO A 346 -47.79 -4.51 -5.32
N ARG A 347 -48.51 -4.69 -6.43
CA ARG A 347 -48.55 -3.81 -7.61
C ARG A 347 -49.18 -2.45 -7.26
N ALA A 348 -48.47 -1.35 -7.53
CA ALA A 348 -49.08 -0.04 -7.68
C ALA A 348 -49.62 0.13 -9.13
N LYS A 349 -50.87 0.57 -9.25
CA LYS A 349 -51.59 0.87 -10.50
C LYS A 349 -51.66 2.38 -10.72
N GLY A 350 -51.51 2.79 -12.00
CA GLY A 350 -52.12 3.98 -12.64
C GLY A 350 -51.27 5.26 -12.59
N SER A 351 -50.60 5.68 -13.66
CA SER A 351 -51.09 6.44 -14.85
C SER A 351 -51.58 7.85 -14.48
N THR A 352 -51.04 8.95 -15.00
CA THR A 352 -51.23 9.41 -16.41
C THR A 352 -50.15 10.42 -16.90
N PRO A 353 -50.07 10.67 -18.23
CA PRO A 353 -49.03 11.47 -18.91
C PRO A 353 -49.47 12.90 -19.25
N CYS A 354 -48.52 13.75 -19.66
CA CYS A 354 -48.77 15.03 -20.35
C CYS A 354 -47.61 15.37 -21.33
N PRO A 355 -47.82 16.25 -22.32
CA PRO A 355 -47.58 15.92 -23.73
C PRO A 355 -46.51 16.77 -24.44
N ALA A 356 -46.18 16.28 -25.65
CA ALA A 356 -45.57 16.92 -26.84
C ALA A 356 -44.37 17.88 -26.65
#